data_AF-A0A9P8C0A2-F1
#
_entry.id   AF-A0A9P8C0A2-F1
#
_cell.length_a   1.000
_cell.length_b   1.000
_cell.length_c   1.000
_cell.angle_alpha   90.00
_cell.angle_beta   90.00
_cell.angle_gamma   90.00
#
_symmetry.space_group_name_H-M   'P 1'
#
loop_
_entity.id
_entity.type
_entity.pdbx_description
1 polymer ?
#
loop_
_entity_poly.entity_id
_entity_poly.type
_entity_poly.pdbx_seq_one_letter_code
_entity_poly.pdbx_strand_id
1 'polypeptide(L)'
;PTESNNVCQIGWKDSAFTLIMSTVLDGSGETKRLRKRPKQGKKRPEQKHLPFGSEPRKLLNIPTCFDEYNHNIGAVDGFDQLVVIDPRLRVIKRGTW
;
A
#
# COMPACT_ATOMS: atom_id res chain seq x y z
N PRO A 1 -1.09 6.59 -19.48
CA PRO A 1 -0.03 7.63 -19.49
C PRO A 1 -0.62 8.99 -19.87
N THR A 2 -0.08 10.10 -19.35
CA THR A 2 -0.45 11.44 -19.82
C THR A 2 -0.04 11.64 -21.28
N GLU A 3 -0.58 12.65 -21.97
CA GLU A 3 -0.22 12.97 -23.36
C GLU A 3 1.29 13.20 -23.53
N SER A 4 1.95 13.70 -22.49
CA SER A 4 3.40 13.89 -22.41
C SER A 4 4.21 12.62 -22.10
N ASN A 5 3.53 11.50 -21.80
CA ASN A 5 4.11 10.23 -21.35
C ASN A 5 5.02 10.30 -20.10
N ASN A 6 5.02 11.43 -19.39
CA ASN A 6 5.86 11.67 -18.20
C ASN A 6 5.27 11.10 -16.91
N VAL A 7 3.95 10.86 -16.89
CA VAL A 7 3.24 10.36 -15.71
C VAL A 7 2.43 9.13 -16.10
N CYS A 8 2.67 8.03 -15.39
CA CYS A 8 1.82 6.86 -15.41
C CYS A 8 0.69 7.02 -14.38
N GLN A 9 -0.54 6.77 -14.82
CA GLN A 9 -1.73 6.73 -13.97
C GLN A 9 -2.26 5.30 -13.98
N ILE A 10 -2.40 4.71 -12.80
CA ILE A 10 -2.68 3.28 -12.64
C ILE A 10 -3.88 3.14 -11.72
N GLY A 11 -4.91 2.43 -12.19
CA GLY A 11 -6.06 2.04 -11.40
C GLY A 11 -6.00 0.57 -11.04
N TRP A 12 -6.22 0.25 -9.76
CA TRP A 12 -6.27 -1.13 -9.30
C TRP A 12 -7.49 -1.38 -8.44
N LYS A 13 -8.19 -2.48 -8.72
CA LYS A 13 -9.32 -2.97 -7.93
C LYS A 13 -8.87 -4.16 -7.09
N ASP A 14 -8.77 -3.94 -5.80
CA ASP A 14 -8.65 -5.01 -4.81
C ASP A 14 -9.93 -5.05 -3.97
N SER A 15 -9.85 -4.71 -2.69
CA SER A 15 -11.05 -4.51 -1.87
C SER A 15 -11.79 -3.21 -2.22
N ALA A 16 -11.06 -2.17 -2.61
CA ALA A 16 -11.59 -0.92 -3.13
C ALA A 16 -10.90 -0.62 -4.46
N PHE A 17 -11.45 0.33 -5.22
CA PHE A 17 -10.74 0.84 -6.38
C PHE A 17 -9.83 1.97 -5.92
N THR A 18 -8.55 1.89 -6.26
CA THR A 18 -7.55 2.87 -5.87
C THR A 18 -6.79 3.32 -7.10
N LEU A 19 -6.49 4.63 -7.15
CA LEU A 19 -5.69 5.26 -8.18
C LEU A 19 -4.33 5.66 -7.60
N ILE A 20 -3.27 5.44 -8.38
CA ILE A 20 -1.93 5.93 -8.09
C ILE A 20 -1.36 6.61 -9.34
N MET A 21 -0.52 7.61 -9.12
CA MET A 21 0.26 8.25 -10.18
C MET A 21 1.74 8.10 -9.86
N SER A 22 2.55 7.81 -10.87
CA SER A 22 4.01 7.68 -10.74
C SER A 22 4.72 8.25 -11.95
N THR A 23 5.87 8.88 -11.72
CA THR A 23 6.82 9.30 -12.75
C THR A 23 7.96 8.30 -12.93
N VAL A 24 8.05 7.30 -12.04
CA VAL A 24 9.16 6.33 -11.99
C VAL A 24 8.70 4.95 -12.49
N LEU A 25 7.46 4.58 -12.16
CA LEU A 25 6.90 3.28 -12.48
C LEU A 25 5.98 3.38 -13.69
N ASP A 26 6.13 2.45 -14.63
CA ASP A 26 5.33 2.36 -15.85
C ASP A 26 3.97 1.64 -15.64
N GLY A 27 3.79 1.00 -14.47
CA GLY A 27 2.57 0.30 -14.08
C GLY A 27 2.34 -1.07 -14.72
N SER A 28 3.32 -1.59 -15.46
CA SER A 28 3.23 -2.90 -16.14
C SER A 28 3.67 -4.08 -15.26
N GLY A 29 4.46 -3.81 -14.21
CA GLY A 29 5.02 -4.84 -13.34
C GLY A 29 4.00 -5.50 -12.42
N GLU A 30 4.16 -6.80 -12.22
CA GLU A 30 3.42 -7.59 -11.22
C GLU A 30 4.38 -8.24 -10.22
N THR A 31 4.00 -8.21 -8.94
CA THR A 31 4.74 -8.85 -7.84
C THR A 31 3.85 -9.90 -7.17
N LYS A 32 4.39 -11.09 -6.91
CA LYS A 32 3.71 -12.14 -6.14
C LYS A 32 3.78 -11.83 -4.64
N ARG A 33 2.62 -11.74 -3.98
CA ARG A 33 2.53 -11.59 -2.52
C ARG A 33 1.61 -12.64 -1.90
N LEU A 34 2.04 -13.19 -0.76
CA LEU A 34 1.19 -14.05 0.05
C LEU A 34 0.19 -13.19 0.81
N ARG A 35 -1.08 -13.24 0.42
CA ARG A 35 -2.13 -12.40 1.01
C ARG A 35 -3.08 -13.24 1.84
N LYS A 36 -3.62 -12.62 2.89
CA LYS A 36 -4.65 -13.20 3.75
C LYS A 36 -6.02 -12.92 3.14
N ARG A 37 -6.86 -13.96 3.06
CA ARG A 37 -8.26 -13.81 2.65
C ARG A 37 -8.94 -12.83 3.61
N PRO A 38 -9.64 -11.79 3.11
CA PRO A 38 -10.40 -10.89 3.97
C PRO A 38 -11.40 -11.66 4.83
N LYS A 39 -11.70 -11.19 6.05
CA LYS A 39 -12.80 -11.77 6.85
C LYS A 39 -14.13 -11.53 6.13
N GLN A 40 -15.00 -12.53 6.12
CA GLN A 40 -16.36 -12.37 5.59
C GLN A 40 -17.15 -11.45 6.53
N GLY A 41 -17.97 -10.56 5.98
CA GLY A 41 -18.81 -9.65 6.75
C GLY A 41 -20.01 -9.23 5.92
N LYS A 42 -21.10 -8.81 6.58
CA LYS A 42 -22.42 -8.55 5.96
C LYS A 42 -22.41 -7.58 4.76
N LYS A 43 -21.37 -6.77 4.60
CA LYS A 43 -21.22 -5.74 3.53
C LYS A 43 -20.09 -6.02 2.53
N ARG A 44 -19.43 -7.19 2.58
CA ARG A 44 -18.27 -7.46 1.71
C ARG A 44 -18.70 -8.26 0.47
N PRO A 45 -18.43 -7.75 -0.75
CA PRO A 45 -18.74 -8.47 -1.98
C PRO A 45 -18.01 -9.81 -2.05
N GLU A 46 -18.71 -10.85 -2.50
CA GLU A 46 -18.15 -12.19 -2.75
C GLU A 46 -16.94 -12.15 -3.70
N GLN A 47 -16.92 -11.19 -4.62
CA GLN A 47 -15.85 -10.96 -5.59
C GLN A 47 -14.46 -10.84 -4.96
N LYS A 48 -14.34 -10.30 -3.73
CA LYS A 48 -13.04 -10.16 -3.03
C LYS A 48 -12.48 -11.50 -2.55
N HIS A 49 -13.32 -12.52 -2.44
CA HIS A 49 -12.95 -13.85 -2.00
C HIS A 49 -12.69 -14.81 -3.16
N LEU A 50 -13.22 -14.51 -4.36
CA LEU A 50 -13.09 -15.35 -5.55
C LEU A 50 -11.64 -15.75 -5.85
N PRO A 51 -10.64 -14.84 -5.77
CA PRO A 51 -9.25 -15.22 -6.03
C PRO A 51 -8.71 -16.25 -5.04
N PHE A 52 -9.24 -16.28 -3.81
CA PHE A 52 -8.74 -17.13 -2.72
C PHE A 52 -9.35 -18.55 -2.72
N GLY A 53 -10.53 -18.75 -3.29
CA GLY A 53 -11.22 -20.05 -3.24
C GLY A 53 -11.53 -20.46 -1.80
N SER A 54 -11.15 -21.68 -1.40
CA SER A 54 -11.23 -22.17 -0.02
C SER A 54 -10.08 -21.69 0.87
N GLU A 55 -8.99 -21.21 0.29
CA GLU A 55 -7.74 -20.97 1.02
C GLU A 55 -7.81 -19.72 1.92
N PRO A 56 -7.35 -19.80 3.18
CA PRO A 56 -7.29 -18.65 4.08
C PRO A 56 -6.16 -17.68 3.70
N ARG A 57 -5.15 -18.15 2.97
CA ARG A 57 -4.07 -17.35 2.40
C ARG A 57 -3.74 -17.85 1.01
N LYS A 58 -3.39 -16.96 0.08
CA LYS A 58 -3.02 -17.33 -1.28
C LYS A 58 -1.97 -16.40 -1.85
N LEU A 59 -1.08 -16.95 -2.68
CA LEU A 59 -0.14 -16.16 -3.47
C LEU A 59 -0.90 -15.50 -4.63
N LEU A 60 -0.92 -14.18 -4.66
CA LEU A 60 -1.61 -13.40 -5.69
C LEU A 60 -0.62 -12.46 -6.36
N ASN A 61 -0.78 -12.26 -7.67
CA ASN A 61 -0.11 -11.18 -8.37
C ASN A 61 -0.82 -9.86 -8.01
N ILE A 62 -0.04 -8.88 -7.60
CA ILE A 62 -0.49 -7.50 -7.40
C ILE A 62 0.39 -6.59 -8.23
N PRO A 63 -0.10 -5.43 -8.70
CA PRO A 63 0.76 -4.53 -9.45
C PRO A 63 1.91 -4.03 -8.57
N THR A 64 3.12 -4.03 -9.10
CA THR A 64 4.35 -3.71 -8.35
C THR A 64 4.29 -2.31 -7.74
N CYS A 65 3.68 -1.34 -8.41
CA CYS A 65 3.50 0.01 -7.87
C CYS A 65 2.68 0.07 -6.58
N PHE A 66 1.66 -0.78 -6.42
CA PHE A 66 0.88 -0.85 -5.18
C PHE A 66 1.63 -1.59 -4.08
N ASP A 67 2.44 -2.58 -4.45
CA ASP A 67 3.31 -3.28 -3.50
C ASP A 67 4.37 -2.34 -2.92
N GLU A 68 5.10 -1.63 -3.80
CA GLU A 68 6.13 -0.67 -3.42
C GLU A 68 5.57 0.48 -2.59
N TYR A 69 4.41 1.04 -2.99
CA TYR A 69 3.74 2.08 -2.21
C TYR A 69 3.44 1.58 -0.79
N ASN A 70 2.78 0.43 -0.65
CA ASN A 70 2.41 -0.09 0.66
C ASN A 70 3.61 -0.44 1.54
N HIS A 71 4.72 -0.88 0.94
CA HIS A 71 5.95 -1.18 1.68
C HIS A 71 6.60 0.08 2.26
N ASN A 72 6.54 1.20 1.52
CA ASN A 72 7.30 2.41 1.85
C ASN A 72 6.47 3.50 2.56
N ILE A 73 5.15 3.55 2.36
CA ILE A 73 4.31 4.66 2.87
C ILE A 73 4.26 4.73 4.40
N GLY A 74 4.52 3.61 5.09
CA GLY A 74 4.45 3.52 6.54
C GLY A 74 5.59 4.20 7.29
N ALA A 75 6.62 4.70 6.61
CA ALA A 75 7.81 5.24 7.29
C ALA A 75 7.51 6.42 8.22
N VAL A 76 6.65 7.35 7.79
CA VAL A 76 6.28 8.53 8.59
C VAL A 76 5.44 8.11 9.80
N ASP A 77 4.43 7.27 9.60
CA ASP A 77 3.59 6.75 10.69
C ASP A 77 4.41 5.90 11.67
N GLY A 78 5.35 5.10 11.17
CA GLY A 78 6.28 4.35 12.00
C GLY A 78 7.13 5.26 12.88
N PHE A 79 7.63 6.37 12.33
CA PHE A 79 8.35 7.36 13.14
C PHE A 79 7.44 8.04 14.17
N ASP A 80 6.23 8.43 13.79
CA ASP A 80 5.27 9.04 14.72
C ASP A 80 4.93 8.09 15.89
N GLN A 81 4.72 6.80 15.61
CA GLN A 81 4.53 5.78 16.63
C GLN A 81 5.73 5.68 17.59
N LEU A 82 6.96 5.73 17.08
CA LEU A 82 8.16 5.73 17.92
C LEU A 82 8.22 6.98 18.81
N VAL A 83 7.87 8.14 18.27
CA VAL A 83 7.79 9.42 19.00
C VAL A 83 6.70 9.42 20.09
N VAL A 84 5.61 8.69 19.86
CA VAL A 84 4.57 8.45 20.87
C VAL A 84 5.10 7.58 22.00
N ILE A 85 5.81 6.49 21.68
CA ILE A 85 6.34 5.52 22.65
C ILE A 85 7.51 6.10 23.45
N ASP A 86 8.41 6.83 22.81
CA ASP A 86 9.54 7.52 23.46
C ASP A 86 9.44 9.04 23.25
N PRO A 87 8.82 9.77 24.18
CA PRO A 87 8.72 11.22 24.13
C PRO A 87 10.08 11.94 24.07
N ARG A 88 11.19 11.29 24.42
CA ARG A 88 12.53 11.88 24.32
C ARG A 88 12.94 12.14 22.87
N LEU A 89 12.37 11.39 21.91
CA LEU A 89 12.54 11.63 20.48
C LEU A 89 11.92 12.96 20.02
N ARG A 90 11.07 13.60 20.83
CA ARG A 90 10.50 14.94 20.56
C ARG A 90 11.41 16.08 21.00
N VAL A 91 12.46 15.79 21.77
CA VAL A 91 13.27 16.83 22.41
C VAL A 91 14.17 17.50 21.37
N ILE A 92 13.72 18.65 20.87
CA ILE A 92 14.55 19.55 20.07
C ILE A 92 15.25 20.50 21.04
N LYS A 93 16.57 20.35 21.22
CA LYS A 93 17.37 21.37 21.91
C LYS A 93 17.53 22.58 21.00
N ARG A 94 16.79 23.65 21.28
CA ARG A 94 17.06 24.98 20.73
C ARG A 94 18.01 25.69 21.70
N GLY A 95 19.20 26.07 21.23
CA GLY A 95 20.23 26.68 22.08
C GLY A 95 20.02 28.18 22.31
N THR A 96 20.48 28.65 23.46
CA THR A 96 21.26 29.90 23.58
C THR A 96 22.67 29.48 23.98
N TRP A 97 23.67 30.03 23.27
CA TRP A 97 25.10 29.90 23.59
C TRP A 97 25.41 30.42 24.99
#